data_AF-A0AAU3H1I2-F1
#
_entry.id   AF-A0AAU3H1I2-F1
#
_cell.length_a   1.000
_cell.length_b   1.000
_cell.length_c   1.000
_cell.angle_alpha   90.00
_cell.angle_beta   90.00
_cell.angle_gamma   90.00
#
_symmetry.space_group_name_H-M   'P 1'
#
loop_
_entity.id
_entity.type
_entity.pdbx_description
1 polymer ?
#
loop_
_entity_poly.entity_id
_entity_poly.type
_entity_poly.pdbx_seq_one_letter_code
_entity_poly.pdbx_strand_id
1 'polypeptide(L)'
;MRAAIRHFTAIGPGDQVFTVNIERDFRYDPYRDFLVCAHCGWSPSLLTMRRLDAMAWEHLTESHDASRGRAAQDNESIRKGRWVALPLCAVLVIALLVLLAS
;
A
#
# COMPACT_ATOMS: atom_id res chain seq x y z
N MET A 1 12.70 -17.99 4.37
CA MET A 1 11.50 -17.29 3.88
C MET A 1 11.76 -15.80 4.02
N ARG A 2 11.79 -15.03 2.92
CA ARG A 2 12.01 -13.57 2.94
C ARG A 2 10.69 -12.90 3.32
N ALA A 3 10.66 -11.98 4.29
CA ALA A 3 9.47 -11.17 4.55
C ALA A 3 9.04 -10.46 3.26
N ALA A 4 7.74 -10.32 3.04
CA ALA A 4 7.24 -9.40 2.02
C ALA A 4 7.58 -7.97 2.47
N ILE A 5 8.55 -7.33 1.81
CA ILE A 5 8.85 -5.92 2.01
C ILE A 5 7.84 -5.13 1.16
N ARG A 6 7.10 -4.22 1.80
CA ARG A 6 6.23 -3.28 1.07
C ARG A 6 6.98 -1.98 0.89
N HIS A 7 6.90 -1.39 -0.30
CA HIS A 7 7.59 -0.15 -0.64
C HIS A 7 6.55 0.93 -0.93
N PHE A 8 6.76 2.11 -0.34
CA PHE A 8 6.04 3.34 -0.67
C PHE A 8 7.04 4.25 -1.36
N THR A 9 6.78 4.54 -2.64
CA THR A 9 7.69 5.35 -3.46
C THR A 9 6.98 6.63 -3.87
N ALA A 10 7.64 7.75 -3.64
CA ALA A 10 7.15 9.06 -4.03
C ALA A 10 8.24 9.84 -4.76
N ILE A 11 7.82 10.80 -5.57
CA ILE A 11 8.73 11.71 -6.29
C ILE A 11 8.62 13.09 -5.64
N GLY A 12 9.74 13.57 -5.13
CA GLY A 12 9.87 14.89 -4.51
C GLY A 12 10.40 15.95 -5.49
N PRO A 13 10.96 17.05 -4.96
CA PRO A 13 11.57 18.11 -5.75
C PRO A 13 12.70 17.60 -6.65
N GLY A 14 12.83 18.18 -7.85
CA GLY A 14 13.90 17.81 -8.80
C GLY A 14 13.83 16.37 -9.31
N ASP A 15 12.63 15.76 -9.30
CA ASP A 15 12.38 14.37 -9.67
C ASP A 15 13.17 13.33 -8.84
N GLN A 16 13.60 13.72 -7.63
CA GLN A 16 14.22 12.81 -6.69
C GLN A 16 13.19 11.78 -6.19
N VAL A 17 13.59 10.51 -6.22
CA VAL A 17 12.76 9.39 -5.75
C VAL A 17 13.04 9.15 -4.28
N PHE A 18 11.97 9.17 -3.49
CA PHE A 18 11.97 8.87 -2.07
C PHE A 18 11.25 7.56 -1.81
N THR A 19 11.82 6.72 -0.94
CA THR A 19 11.23 5.43 -0.59
C THR A 19 11.17 5.21 0.91
N VAL A 20 10.00 4.81 1.38
CA VAL A 20 9.79 4.24 2.72
C VAL A 20 9.48 2.76 2.58
N ASN A 21 10.23 1.94 3.31
CA ASN A 21 10.04 0.49 3.34
C ASN A 21 9.27 0.09 4.59
N ILE A 22 8.35 -0.86 4.46
CA ILE A 22 7.87 -1.65 5.60
C ILE A 22 8.71 -2.92 5.64
N GLU A 23 9.51 -3.04 6.70
CA GLU A 23 10.28 -4.23 7.01
C GLU A 23 9.63 -4.97 8.18
N ARG A 24 9.68 -6.30 8.13
CA ARG A 24 9.26 -7.15 9.25
C ARG A 24 10.50 -7.74 9.89
N ASP A 25 10.78 -7.37 11.14
CA ASP A 25 11.91 -7.93 11.88
C ASP A 25 11.47 -9.19 12.64
N PHE A 26 11.80 -10.35 12.08
CA PHE A 26 11.50 -11.64 12.71
C PHE A 26 12.37 -11.96 13.93
N ARG A 27 13.39 -11.15 14.26
CA ARG A 27 14.35 -11.46 15.33
C ARG A 27 13.83 -11.13 16.73
N TYR A 28 12.97 -10.11 16.86
CA TYR A 28 12.55 -9.59 18.17
C TYR A 28 11.03 -9.64 18.40
N ASP A 29 10.22 -9.60 17.34
CA ASP A 29 8.77 -9.82 17.43
C ASP A 29 8.24 -10.21 16.03
N PRO A 30 7.83 -11.47 15.79
CA PRO A 30 7.39 -11.92 14.47
C PRO A 30 6.13 -11.20 13.95
N TYR A 31 5.49 -10.37 14.78
CA TYR A 31 4.29 -9.61 14.44
C TYR A 31 4.54 -8.11 14.29
N ARG A 32 5.79 -7.62 14.43
CA ARG A 32 6.06 -6.17 14.37
C ARG A 32 6.61 -5.75 13.01
N ASP A 33 5.84 -4.90 12.35
CA ASP A 33 6.23 -4.20 11.13
C ASP A 33 6.89 -2.85 11.51
N PHE A 34 8.00 -2.53 10.85
CA PHE A 34 8.77 -1.29 11.03
C PHE A 34 8.75 -0.50 9.73
N LEU A 35 8.45 0.79 9.82
CA LEU A 35 8.70 1.72 8.71
C LEU A 35 10.15 2.17 8.76
N VAL A 36 10.83 2.18 7.64
CA VAL A 36 12.20 2.68 7.50
C VAL A 36 12.27 3.57 6.28
N CYS A 37 12.57 4.85 6.48
CA CYS A 37 12.90 5.74 5.37
C CYS A 37 14.34 5.52 4.92
N ALA A 38 14.55 5.26 3.63
CA ALA A 38 15.88 5.02 3.06
C ALA A 38 16.76 6.29 3.00
N HIS A 39 16.19 7.46 3.31
CA HIS A 39 16.85 8.76 3.06
C HIS A 39 17.20 9.54 4.33
N CYS A 40 16.48 9.33 5.46
CA CYS A 40 16.66 10.17 6.66
C CYS A 40 16.73 9.39 7.98
N GLY A 41 16.80 8.05 7.94
CA GLY A 41 16.92 7.21 9.14
C GLY A 41 15.67 7.19 10.02
N TRP A 42 14.53 7.67 9.50
CA TRP A 42 13.25 7.64 10.20
C TRP A 42 12.77 6.20 10.38
N SER A 43 12.59 5.78 11.64
CA SER A 43 12.10 4.45 11.99
C SER A 43 11.16 4.46 13.21
N PRO A 44 9.86 4.79 13.05
CA PRO A 44 8.92 4.81 14.16
C PRO A 44 8.68 3.39 14.71
N SER A 45 8.68 3.27 16.04
CA SER A 45 8.33 2.01 16.70
C SER A 45 6.80 1.87 16.72
N LEU A 46 6.26 0.91 15.98
CA LEU A 46 4.81 0.79 15.79
C LEU A 46 4.25 -0.41 16.54
N LEU A 47 3.29 -0.17 17.41
CA LEU A 47 2.55 -1.21 18.15
C LEU A 47 1.24 -1.59 17.45
N THR A 48 0.82 -0.85 16.43
CA THR A 48 -0.51 -1.00 15.81
C THR A 48 -0.42 -1.07 14.28
N MET A 49 -0.91 -2.18 13.73
CA MET A 49 -0.86 -2.51 12.29
C MET A 49 -1.77 -1.65 11.39
N ARG A 50 -2.65 -0.80 11.94
CA ARG A 50 -3.77 -0.23 11.18
C ARG A 50 -3.46 1.01 10.33
N ARG A 51 -2.28 1.64 10.45
CA ARG A 51 -1.99 2.93 9.76
C ARG A 51 -0.59 3.07 9.17
N LEU A 52 0.14 1.97 8.96
CA LEU A 52 1.51 2.00 8.41
C LEU A 52 1.58 2.78 7.09
N ASP A 53 0.66 2.50 6.18
CA ASP A 53 0.58 3.14 4.86
C ASP A 53 0.35 4.65 4.96
N ALA A 54 -0.57 5.07 5.82
CA ALA A 54 -0.89 6.49 6.00
C ALA A 54 0.32 7.26 6.54
N MET A 55 1.01 6.69 7.53
CA MET A 55 2.20 7.29 8.10
C MET A 55 3.38 7.34 7.13
N ALA A 56 3.58 6.29 6.33
CA ALA A 56 4.62 6.28 5.30
C ALA A 56 4.40 7.42 4.31
N TRP A 57 3.15 7.62 3.88
CA TRP A 57 2.79 8.70 2.96
C TRP A 57 2.86 10.10 3.59
N GLU A 58 2.45 10.23 4.85
CA GLU A 58 2.57 11.48 5.62
C GLU A 58 4.03 11.88 5.74
N HIS A 59 4.92 10.95 6.12
CA HIS A 59 6.35 11.20 6.18
C HIS A 59 6.94 11.60 4.83
N LEU A 60 6.61 10.87 3.74
CA LEU A 60 7.06 11.23 2.40
C LEU A 60 6.61 12.64 1.98
N THR A 61 5.37 13.01 2.33
CA THR A 61 4.83 14.33 1.99
C THR A 61 5.43 15.43 2.85
N GLU A 62 5.49 15.27 4.17
CA GLU A 62 5.90 16.33 5.10
C GLU A 62 7.41 16.48 5.21
N SER A 63 8.16 15.37 5.20
CA SER A 63 9.61 15.38 5.41
C SER A 63 10.41 15.49 4.10
N HIS A 64 9.82 15.11 2.98
CA HIS A 64 10.50 15.06 1.68
C HIS A 64 9.80 15.84 0.56
N ASP A 65 8.67 16.51 0.86
CA ASP A 65 7.81 17.16 -0.14
C ASP A 65 7.48 16.21 -1.32
N ALA A 66 7.45 14.90 -1.02
CA ALA A 66 7.34 13.83 -1.98
C ALA A 66 5.92 13.25 -1.92
N SER A 67 5.03 13.86 -2.69
CA SER A 67 3.62 13.46 -2.79
C SER A 67 3.25 12.93 -4.18
N ARG A 68 4.05 13.21 -5.20
CA ARG A 68 3.82 12.72 -6.57
C ARG A 68 4.06 11.21 -6.63
N GLY A 69 3.15 10.48 -7.27
CA GLY A 69 3.16 9.01 -7.33
C GLY A 69 2.16 8.34 -6.38
N ARG A 70 1.78 8.98 -5.27
CA ARG A 70 0.72 8.50 -4.36
C ARG A 70 -0.60 8.27 -5.07
N ALA A 71 -1.08 9.29 -5.77
CA ALA A 71 -2.32 9.23 -6.54
C ALA A 71 -2.29 8.18 -7.67
N ALA A 72 -1.12 7.93 -8.26
CA ALA A 72 -0.96 6.90 -9.28
C ALA A 72 -1.08 5.48 -8.68
N GLN A 73 -0.52 5.26 -7.50
CA GLN A 73 -0.64 4.00 -6.76
C GLN A 73 -2.08 3.73 -6.30
N ASP A 74 -2.80 4.76 -5.83
CA ASP A 74 -4.21 4.66 -5.46
C ASP A 74 -5.08 4.30 -6.68
N ASN A 75 -4.89 4.97 -7.82
CA ASN A 75 -5.61 4.66 -9.05
C ASN A 75 -5.33 3.24 -9.56
N GLU A 76 -4.09 2.75 -9.46
CA GLU A 76 -3.74 1.38 -9.85
C GLU A 76 -4.48 0.34 -9.00
N SER A 77 -4.57 0.59 -7.69
CA SER A 77 -5.28 -0.30 -6.76
C SER A 77 -6.78 -0.37 -7.07
N ILE A 78 -7.41 0.77 -7.35
CA ILE A 78 -8.82 0.87 -7.76
C ILE A 78 -9.04 0.16 -9.09
N ARG A 79 -8.15 0.38 -10.05
CA ARG A 79 -8.22 -0.26 -11.37
C ARG A 79 -8.15 -1.78 -11.23
N LYS A 80 -7.18 -2.31 -10.49
CA LYS A 80 -7.06 -3.75 -10.21
C LYS A 80 -8.30 -4.30 -9.50
N GLY A 81 -8.82 -3.59 -8.50
CA GLY A 81 -10.04 -3.98 -7.79
C GLY A 81 -11.25 -4.10 -8.74
N ARG A 82 -11.44 -3.12 -9.63
CA ARG A 82 -12.51 -3.14 -10.64
C ARG A 82 -12.38 -4.32 -11.60
N TRP A 83 -11.18 -4.63 -12.06
CA TRP A 83 -10.92 -5.76 -12.96
C TRP A 83 -11.29 -7.12 -12.35
N VAL A 84 -11.19 -7.27 -11.02
CA VAL A 84 -11.58 -8.49 -10.31
C VAL A 84 -13.07 -8.49 -9.96
N ALA A 85 -13.60 -7.35 -9.49
CA ALA A 85 -14.98 -7.27 -9.01
C ALA A 85 -16.02 -7.35 -10.15
N LEU A 86 -15.74 -6.72 -11.31
CA LEU A 86 -16.66 -6.71 -12.45
C LEU A 86 -17.06 -8.11 -12.96
N PRO A 87 -16.13 -9.04 -13.27
CA PRO A 87 -16.51 -10.38 -13.71
C PRO A 87 -17.24 -11.17 -12.63
N LEU A 88 -16.88 -10.98 -11.35
CA LEU A 88 -17.54 -11.64 -10.23
C LEU A 88 -19.00 -11.19 -10.10
N CYS A 89 -19.25 -9.88 -10.20
CA CYS A 89 -20.59 -9.31 -10.25
C CYS A 89 -21.37 -9.82 -11.47
N ALA A 90 -20.74 -9.93 -12.64
CA ALA A 90 -21.39 -10.43 -13.85
C ALA A 90 -21.87 -11.88 -13.69
N VAL A 91 -21.04 -12.76 -13.11
CA VAL A 91 -21.42 -14.15 -12.82
C VAL A 91 -22.60 -14.22 -11.85
N LEU A 92 -22.58 -13.41 -10.78
CA LEU A 92 -23.68 -13.33 -9.82
C LEU A 92 -24.99 -12.90 -10.50
N VAL A 93 -24.94 -11.86 -11.34
CA VAL A 93 -26.11 -11.39 -12.09
C VAL A 93 -26.64 -12.48 -13.03
N ILE A 94 -25.77 -13.17 -13.77
CA ILE A 94 -26.17 -14.26 -14.66
C ILE A 94 -26.83 -15.40 -13.87
N ALA A 95 -26.25 -15.82 -12.75
CA ALA A 95 -26.83 -16.87 -11.90
C ALA A 95 -28.22 -16.48 -11.37
N LEU A 96 -28.38 -15.21 -10.97
CA LEU A 96 -29.66 -14.68 -10.50
C LEU A 96 -30.72 -14.67 -11.60
N LEU A 97 -30.33 -14.29 -12.82
CA LEU A 97 -31.22 -14.32 -13.98
C LEU A 97 -31.64 -15.75 -14.34
N VAL A 98 -30.73 -16.72 -14.25
CA VAL A 98 -31.05 -18.14 -14.49
C VAL A 98 -32.04 -18.67 -13.45
N LEU A 99 -31.83 -18.35 -12.16
CA LEU A 99 -32.75 -18.74 -11.07
C LEU A 99 -34.14 -18.10 -11.20
N LEU A 100 -34.22 -16.87 -11.71
CA LEU A 100 -35.50 -16.19 -11.93
C LEU A 100 -36.22 -16.68 -13.20
N ALA A 101 -35.49 -17.28 -14.14
CA ALA A 101 -36.03 -17.81 -15.39
C ALA A 101 -36.43 -19.29 -15.32
N SER A 102 -36.08 -19.98 -14.23
CA SER A 102 -36.49 -21.36 -13.90
C SER A 102 -37.73 -21.39 -13.02
#